data_AF-A0A511B8Q0-F1
#
_entry.id   AF-A0A511B8Q0-F1
#
_cell.length_a   1.000
_cell.length_b   1.000
_cell.length_c   1.000
_cell.angle_alpha   90.00
_cell.angle_beta   90.00
_cell.angle_gamma   90.00
#
_symmetry.space_group_name_H-M   'P 1'
#
loop_
_entity.id
_entity.type
_entity.pdbx_description
1 polymer ?
#
loop_
_entity_poly.entity_id
_entity_poly.type
_entity_poly.pdbx_seq_one_letter_code
_entity_poly.pdbx_strand_id
1 'polypeptide(L)' 'MKKLLLVGMTVVALGLTACGKKGAPHAPGPSQDITYPGTYPPE' A
#
# COMPACT_ATOMS: atom_id res chain seq x y z
N MET A 1 -30.39 -13.27 -12.60
CA MET A 1 -29.83 -11.95 -12.21
C MET A 1 -29.07 -11.97 -10.87
N LYS A 2 -29.65 -12.50 -9.78
CA LYS A 2 -28.97 -12.60 -8.45
C LYS A 2 -27.61 -13.31 -8.44
N LYS A 3 -27.44 -14.38 -9.24
CA LYS A 3 -26.15 -15.08 -9.37
C LYS A 3 -25.06 -14.23 -10.02
N LEU A 4 -25.42 -13.37 -10.98
CA LEU A 4 -24.50 -12.42 -11.61
C LEU A 4 -24.06 -11.33 -10.62
N LEU A 5 -24.98 -10.88 -9.77
CA LEU A 5 -24.71 -9.87 -8.74
C LEU A 5 -23.72 -10.37 -7.69
N LEU A 6 -23.87 -11.63 -7.25
CA LEU A 6 -22.92 -12.27 -6.33
C LEU A 6 -21.52 -12.40 -6.94
N VAL A 7 -21.42 -12.83 -8.19
CA VAL A 7 -20.14 -12.92 -8.91
C VAL A 7 -19.50 -11.54 -9.05
N GLY A 8 -20.28 -10.51 -9.38
CA GLY A 8 -19.80 -9.13 -9.45
C GLY A 8 -19.23 -8.61 -8.13
N MET A 9 -19.91 -8.85 -7.00
CA MET A 9 -19.42 -8.45 -5.68
C MET A 9 -18.10 -9.15 -5.30
N THR A 10 -17.96 -10.43 -5.61
CA THR A 10 -16.72 -11.17 -5.28
C THR A 10 -15.50 -10.65 -6.03
N VAL A 11 -15.65 -10.26 -7.31
CA VAL A 11 -14.54 -9.73 -8.11
C VAL A 11 -14.08 -8.36 -7.59
N VAL A 12 -15.01 -7.49 -7.19
CA VAL A 12 -14.68 -6.18 -6.60
C VAL A 12 -13.97 -6.34 -5.26
N ALA A 13 -14.43 -7.27 -4.40
CA ALA A 13 -13.81 -7.51 -3.10
C ALA A 13 -12.35 -8.00 -3.20
N LEU A 14 -12.03 -8.82 -4.21
CA LEU A 14 -10.67 -9.31 -4.44
C LEU A 14 -9.72 -8.23 -4.95
N GLY A 15 -10.21 -7.23 -5.69
CA GLY A 15 -9.39 -6.11 -6.19
C GLY A 15 -8.94 -5.15 -5.08
N LEU A 16 -9.69 -5.07 -3.98
CA LEU A 16 -9.39 -4.18 -2.85
C LEU A 16 -8.22 -4.67 -1.98
N THR A 17 -7.79 -5.93 -2.11
CA THR A 17 -6.62 -6.45 -1.39
C THR A 17 -5.29 -6.04 -2.03
N ALA A 18 -5.31 -5.27 -3.12
CA ALA A 18 -4.10 -4.77 -3.77
C ALA A 18 -3.42 -3.61 -3.01
N CYS A 19 -4.15 -2.92 -2.12
CA CYS A 19 -3.58 -1.92 -1.23
C CYS A 19 -2.68 -2.59 -0.18
N GLY A 20 -1.37 -2.37 -0.27
CA GLY A 20 -0.38 -2.94 0.67
C GLY A 20 0.45 -4.11 0.13
N LYS A 21 0.26 -4.52 -1.13
CA LYS A 21 1.09 -5.59 -1.75
C LYS A 21 2.56 -5.17 -1.92
N LYS A 22 2.82 -3.88 -2.16
CA LYS A 22 4.16 -3.32 -2.07
C LYS A 22 4.49 -3.20 -0.60
N GLY A 23 5.54 -3.91 -0.16
CA GLY A 23 6.06 -3.82 1.20
C GLY A 23 6.45 -2.38 1.56
N ALA A 24 6.93 -2.18 2.79
CA ALA A 24 7.36 -0.87 3.24
C ALA A 24 8.27 -0.20 2.19
N PRO A 25 8.08 1.10 1.90
CA PRO A 25 8.92 1.79 0.93
C PRO A 25 10.39 1.63 1.33
N HIS A 26 11.22 1.28 0.34
CA HIS A 26 12.66 1.22 0.56
C HIS A 26 13.19 2.64 0.64
N ALA A 27 14.14 2.89 1.55
CA ALA A 27 14.79 4.18 1.63
C ALA A 27 15.47 4.50 0.28
N PRO A 28 15.36 5.73 -0.23
CA PRO A 28 16.04 6.10 -1.46
C PRO A 28 17.55 6.16 -1.22
N GLY A 29 18.32 5.64 -2.18
CA GLY A 29 19.76 5.76 -2.21
C GLY A 29 20.51 4.71 -1.37
N PRO A 30 21.86 4.75 -1.42
CA PRO A 30 22.72 3.88 -0.63
C PRO A 30 22.49 4.07 0.87
N SER A 31 22.67 3.02 1.68
CA SER A 31 22.46 3.08 3.13
C SER A 31 23.33 4.14 3.83
N GLN A 32 24.47 4.49 3.24
CA GLN A 32 25.38 5.53 3.72
C GLN A 32 24.88 6.97 3.47
N ASP A 33 23.90 7.15 2.58
CA ASP A 33 23.35 8.47 2.18
C ASP A 33 21.96 8.74 2.81
N ILE A 34 21.46 7.82 3.66
CA ILE A 34 20.21 8.02 4.40
C ILE A 34 20.43 9.05 5.51
N THR A 35 20.16 10.32 5.19
CA THR A 35 20.12 11.39 6.19
C THR A 35 18.75 11.40 6.85
N TYR A 36 18.66 10.86 8.07
CA TYR A 36 17.48 11.08 8.90
C TYR A 36 17.45 12.55 9.33
N PRO A 37 16.29 13.24 9.26
CA PRO A 37 16.16 14.54 9.91
C PRO A 37 16.47 14.34 11.41
N GLY A 38 17.43 15.10 11.94
CA GLY A 38 17.86 14.99 13.35
C GLY A 38 16.74 15.25 14.36
N THR A 39 15.65 15.83 13.89
CA THR A 39 14.40 16.06 14.60
C THR A 39 13.26 16.10 13.58
N TYR A 40 12.19 15.35 13.82
CA TYR A 40 10.93 15.59 13.13
C TYR A 40 10.35 16.94 13.61
N PRO A 41 9.73 17.75 12.72
CA PRO A 41 9.02 18.94 13.16
C PRO A 41 7.91 18.53 14.15
N PRO A 42 7.72 19.27 15.26
CA PRO A 42 6.53 19.09 16.09
C PRO A 42 5.29 19.40 15.25
N GLU A 43 4.21 18.64 15.48
CA GLU A 43 2.90 18.85 14.84
C GLU A 43 2.41 20.30 14.80
#